data_AF-A0A091N0Z7-F1
#
_entry.id   AF-A0A091N0Z7-F1
#
_cell.length_a   1.000
_cell.length_b   1.000
_cell.length_c   1.000
_cell.angle_alpha   90.00
_cell.angle_beta   90.00
_cell.angle_gamma   90.00
#
_symmetry.space_group_name_H-M   'P 1'
#
loop_
_entity.id
_entity.type
_entity.pdbx_description
1 polymer ?
#
loop_
_entity_poly.entity_id
_entity_poly.type
_entity_poly.pdbx_seq_one_letter_code
_entity_poly.pdbx_strand_id
1 'polypeptide(L)'
;MAVELCLLLLLLCGSTISEVQPIYKPPPGTLDFGFVPSKTYDTGAYHEPGAIGILFRIVHAFLYLVQPNSFPQDLIRKLAQQQFGNTQGDYQKPENVVLTLQAIYYEIGFIVSAALGLIFILLLPLVGLCFCMCRCCDNCGGEMHQRQKKNADCQRSCFATFLFVASLIIRQVVGVLCAYAANQHLTNQVRGAKKLVNSNFKDLKVFLNNTPAQIDYLVSQYNTTKDKALSDLNNVGPVLGSRVQEQLGKEVHPALDATLTMAGAIRETKEALENVSVSVEVLQEGTERLHANLTDVKMHLSNTLNDSACNAAQAASTCNIIRNSLSQLSINANFSGLPGVSSQLAKVNEVLKIDLSSLVQKGYAAFNDTPDLVVNQTRNILSDIKSVLESIGSNITTFTKTLPVQKILADLMVYLTQSEAYVQDYFPVVEQYDFYRWLGCLILCCMVVLILVFYYLGLLCGTCGFDKHASPTTRGCISNTGGNFLMAGVGFSFIFSWVLMTVVVLTFVTGGNVEKLVCEPFEDKNLFKILDTPYLLNQHWKNYLAGILFKNPNINLTFEKVYSDCKENKGIYTSLHLEHLFNINEILNTSM
;
A
#
# COMPACT_ATOMS: atom_id res chain seq x y z
N MET A 1 21.70 -21.37 13.59
CA MET A 1 21.06 -20.10 14.02
C MET A 1 21.67 -18.87 13.33
N ALA A 2 22.85 -18.35 13.69
CA ALA A 2 23.40 -17.13 13.02
C ALA A 2 23.69 -17.33 11.51
N VAL A 3 24.25 -18.48 11.14
CA VAL A 3 24.50 -18.87 9.73
C VAL A 3 23.20 -19.09 8.96
N GLU A 4 22.19 -19.70 9.59
CA GLU A 4 20.86 -19.93 8.99
C GLU A 4 20.08 -18.62 8.82
N LEU A 5 20.19 -17.69 9.77
CA LEU A 5 19.60 -16.36 9.65
C LEU A 5 20.33 -15.54 8.59
N CYS A 6 21.66 -15.70 8.43
CA CYS A 6 22.43 -15.10 7.35
C CYS A 6 21.98 -15.62 5.98
N LEU A 7 21.79 -16.94 5.84
CA LEU A 7 21.21 -17.56 4.64
C LEU A 7 19.80 -17.05 4.36
N LEU A 8 18.96 -16.89 5.39
CA LEU A 8 17.61 -16.32 5.26
C LEU A 8 17.61 -14.82 4.90
N LEU A 9 18.53 -14.02 5.46
CA LEU A 9 18.69 -12.60 5.15
C LEU A 9 19.28 -12.39 3.74
N LEU A 10 20.16 -13.29 3.29
CA LEU A 10 20.66 -13.33 1.92
C LEU A 10 19.56 -13.75 0.92
N LEU A 11 18.66 -14.66 1.31
CA LEU A 11 17.45 -15.03 0.57
C LEU A 11 16.36 -13.94 0.59
N LEU A 12 16.45 -12.93 1.46
CA LEU A 12 15.49 -11.82 1.53
C LEU A 12 15.98 -10.56 0.78
N CYS A 13 17.15 -10.61 0.12
CA CYS A 13 17.62 -9.56 -0.79
C CYS A 13 16.87 -9.61 -2.14
N GLY A 14 15.55 -9.46 -2.09
CA GLY A 14 14.73 -9.15 -3.26
C GLY A 14 14.66 -7.65 -3.48
N SER A 15 14.55 -7.23 -4.74
CA SER A 15 14.28 -5.84 -5.11
C SER A 15 12.88 -5.42 -4.64
N THR A 16 12.82 -4.65 -3.56
CA THR A 16 11.58 -3.99 -3.12
C THR A 16 11.49 -2.62 -3.78
N ILE A 17 10.62 -2.48 -4.78
CA ILE A 17 10.22 -1.18 -5.31
C ILE A 17 9.18 -0.63 -4.34
N SER A 18 9.55 0.41 -3.58
CA SER A 18 8.61 1.14 -2.74
C SER A 18 7.97 2.24 -3.59
N GLU A 19 6.73 2.02 -4.03
CA GLU A 19 5.94 3.04 -4.71
C GLU A 19 5.51 4.07 -3.66
N VAL A 20 5.95 5.32 -3.85
CA VAL A 20 5.64 6.43 -2.94
C VAL A 20 4.13 6.64 -2.93
N GLN A 21 3.50 6.46 -1.76
CA GLN A 21 2.06 6.69 -1.60
C GLN A 21 1.71 8.15 -1.95
N PRO A 22 0.61 8.38 -2.69
CA PRO A 22 0.12 9.72 -2.97
C PRO A 22 -0.37 10.41 -1.69
N ILE A 23 -0.05 11.70 -1.57
CA ILE A 23 -0.45 12.57 -0.47
C ILE A 23 -1.98 12.72 -0.48
N TYR A 24 -2.67 11.99 0.39
CA TYR A 24 -4.10 12.19 0.63
C TYR A 24 -4.30 13.40 1.55
N LYS A 25 -4.98 14.45 1.05
CA LYS A 25 -5.43 15.58 1.87
C LYS A 25 -6.87 15.30 2.33
N PRO A 26 -7.13 15.23 3.65
CA PRO A 26 -8.49 15.05 4.14
C PRO A 26 -9.38 16.27 3.83
N PRO A 27 -10.68 16.09 3.58
CA PRO A 27 -11.64 17.18 3.43
C PRO A 27 -11.85 17.95 4.76
N PRO A 28 -12.29 19.22 4.71
CA PRO A 28 -12.52 20.02 5.92
C PRO A 28 -13.60 19.39 6.82
N GLY A 29 -13.24 19.12 8.08
CA GLY A 29 -14.12 18.50 9.08
C GLY A 29 -13.68 17.13 9.58
N THR A 30 -12.66 16.51 8.98
CA THR A 30 -12.07 15.25 9.45
C THR A 30 -10.91 15.51 10.42
N LEU A 31 -10.79 14.69 11.47
CA LEU A 31 -9.63 14.69 12.37
C LEU A 31 -8.34 14.53 11.57
N ASP A 32 -7.42 15.48 11.71
CA ASP A 32 -6.09 15.39 11.12
C ASP A 32 -5.14 14.72 12.11
N PHE A 33 -4.76 13.48 11.79
CA PHE A 33 -3.83 12.67 12.57
C PHE A 33 -2.37 12.88 12.16
N GLY A 34 -2.12 13.74 11.16
CA GLY A 34 -0.81 13.94 10.56
C GLY A 34 -0.27 12.70 9.84
N PHE A 35 0.96 12.81 9.34
CA PHE A 35 1.67 11.70 8.70
C PHE A 35 2.62 11.05 9.70
N VAL A 36 2.64 9.71 9.71
CA VAL A 36 3.64 8.95 10.46
C VAL A 36 5.03 9.39 10.00
N PRO A 37 5.96 9.75 10.92
CA PRO A 37 7.29 10.19 10.54
C PRO A 37 8.00 9.17 9.66
N SER A 38 8.15 9.49 8.37
CA SER A 38 8.89 8.66 7.42
C SER A 38 10.35 9.09 7.38
N LYS A 39 11.24 8.11 7.20
CA LYS A 39 12.66 8.35 6.95
C LYS A 39 12.99 7.93 5.53
N THR A 40 13.97 8.60 4.96
CA THR A 40 14.54 8.24 3.67
C THR A 40 15.35 6.97 3.83
N TYR A 41 15.00 5.94 3.07
CA TYR A 41 15.80 4.73 2.92
C TYR A 41 16.80 4.93 1.79
N ASP A 42 18.05 4.51 1.99
CA ASP A 42 19.15 4.71 1.06
C ASP A 42 19.16 3.69 -0.09
N THR A 43 18.51 2.54 0.10
CA THR A 43 18.56 1.44 -0.87
C THR A 43 17.65 1.70 -2.07
N GLY A 44 18.28 1.98 -3.22
CA GLY A 44 17.64 1.95 -4.53
C GLY A 44 18.07 0.71 -5.31
N ALA A 45 17.19 -0.29 -5.41
CA ALA A 45 17.43 -1.49 -6.22
C ALA A 45 16.94 -1.29 -7.65
N TYR A 46 17.62 -0.45 -8.43
CA TYR A 46 17.36 -0.32 -9.86
C TYR A 46 18.42 -1.08 -10.66
N HIS A 47 18.03 -2.21 -11.23
CA HIS A 47 18.90 -3.03 -12.07
C HIS A 47 18.53 -2.83 -13.54
N GLU A 48 19.37 -2.12 -14.28
CA GLU A 48 19.31 -2.11 -15.74
C GLU A 48 20.38 -3.04 -16.32
N PRO A 49 19.99 -4.13 -17.00
CA PRO A 49 20.96 -5.09 -17.56
C PRO A 49 21.75 -4.53 -18.75
N GLY A 50 21.51 -3.28 -19.17
CA GLY A 50 22.26 -2.60 -20.23
C GLY A 50 22.45 -3.44 -21.50
N ALA A 51 23.60 -3.29 -22.17
CA ALA A 51 23.93 -4.07 -23.37
C ALA A 51 24.23 -5.56 -23.08
N ILE A 52 24.54 -5.93 -21.83
CA ILE A 52 24.84 -7.33 -21.48
C ILE A 52 23.58 -8.20 -21.41
N GLY A 53 22.39 -7.59 -21.31
CA GLY A 53 21.12 -8.30 -21.34
C GLY A 53 20.89 -9.17 -22.58
N ILE A 54 21.50 -8.83 -23.72
CA ILE A 54 21.45 -9.67 -24.93
C ILE A 54 22.16 -11.01 -24.70
N LEU A 55 23.30 -11.00 -24.00
CA LEU A 55 24.04 -12.22 -23.68
C LEU A 55 23.27 -13.10 -22.71
N PHE A 56 22.62 -12.52 -21.70
CA PHE A 56 21.78 -13.27 -20.78
C PHE A 56 20.63 -13.98 -21.51
N ARG A 57 19.95 -13.31 -22.44
CA ARG A 57 18.89 -13.94 -23.26
C ARG A 57 19.39 -15.15 -24.05
N ILE A 58 20.58 -15.06 -24.66
CA ILE A 58 21.20 -16.16 -25.41
C ILE A 58 21.53 -17.33 -24.46
N VAL A 59 22.10 -17.02 -23.30
CA VAL A 59 22.44 -18.04 -22.29
C VAL A 59 21.18 -18.72 -21.75
N HIS A 60 20.14 -17.97 -21.38
CA HIS A 60 18.88 -18.57 -20.94
C HIS A 60 18.28 -19.46 -22.03
N ALA A 61 18.22 -19.00 -23.28
CA ALA A 61 17.71 -19.81 -24.39
C ALA A 61 18.48 -21.13 -24.56
N PHE A 62 19.82 -21.10 -24.40
CA PHE A 62 20.64 -22.29 -24.42
C PHE A 62 20.38 -23.20 -23.19
N LEU A 63 20.26 -22.63 -21.99
CA LEU A 63 19.94 -23.39 -20.78
C LEU A 63 18.55 -24.05 -20.85
N TYR A 64 17.56 -23.40 -21.46
CA TYR A 64 16.25 -24.01 -21.72
C TYR A 64 16.30 -25.13 -22.76
N LEU A 65 17.23 -25.08 -23.71
CA LEU A 65 17.47 -26.19 -24.64
C LEU A 65 18.12 -27.39 -23.92
N VAL A 66 19.08 -27.12 -23.04
CA VAL A 66 19.82 -28.15 -22.30
C VAL A 66 18.95 -28.78 -21.21
N GLN A 67 18.17 -27.98 -20.50
CA GLN A 67 17.26 -28.43 -19.46
C GLN A 67 15.89 -27.74 -19.60
N PRO A 68 14.97 -28.35 -20.37
CA PRO A 68 13.63 -27.81 -20.57
C PRO A 68 12.69 -28.11 -19.39
N ASN A 69 13.10 -29.00 -18.49
CA ASN A 69 12.27 -29.45 -17.37
C ASN A 69 12.10 -28.34 -16.32
N SER A 70 10.88 -28.20 -15.81
CA SER A 70 10.57 -27.29 -14.70
C SER A 70 11.22 -27.73 -13.39
N PHE A 71 11.36 -26.80 -12.45
CA PHE A 71 11.97 -27.04 -11.16
C PHE A 71 11.35 -28.23 -10.41
N PRO A 72 12.13 -29.26 -10.04
CA PRO A 72 11.62 -30.53 -9.53
C PRO A 72 11.36 -30.41 -8.02
N GLN A 73 10.27 -29.74 -7.66
CA GLN A 73 9.89 -29.45 -6.27
C GLN A 73 9.83 -30.72 -5.40
N ASP A 74 9.21 -31.79 -5.89
CA ASP A 74 9.07 -33.04 -5.13
C ASP A 74 10.39 -33.77 -4.92
N LEU A 75 11.31 -33.69 -5.89
CA LEU A 75 12.64 -34.29 -5.81
C LEU A 75 13.46 -33.59 -4.72
N ILE A 76 13.52 -32.26 -4.77
CA ILE A 76 14.29 -31.45 -3.81
C ILE A 76 13.65 -31.53 -2.42
N ARG A 77 12.33 -31.53 -2.32
CA ARG A 77 11.61 -31.74 -1.05
C ARG A 77 12.01 -33.06 -0.41
N LYS A 78 12.00 -34.17 -1.16
CA LYS A 78 12.38 -35.49 -0.65
C LYS A 78 13.86 -35.55 -0.25
N LEU A 79 14.76 -34.98 -1.06
CA LEU A 79 16.19 -34.88 -0.72
C LEU A 79 16.44 -34.05 0.53
N ALA A 80 15.76 -32.92 0.66
CA ALA A 80 15.84 -32.08 1.86
C ALA A 80 15.28 -32.81 3.08
N GLN A 81 14.17 -33.55 2.97
CA GLN A 81 13.65 -34.38 4.06
C GLN A 81 14.63 -35.50 4.48
N GLN A 82 15.42 -36.03 3.55
CA GLN A 82 16.45 -37.04 3.85
C GLN A 82 17.70 -36.46 4.49
N GLN A 83 18.09 -35.23 4.12
CA GLN A 83 19.25 -34.53 4.70
C GLN A 83 18.95 -33.92 6.07
N PHE A 84 17.78 -33.30 6.23
CA PHE A 84 17.39 -32.58 7.45
C PHE A 84 16.55 -33.43 8.41
N GLY A 85 15.78 -34.40 7.91
CA GLY A 85 15.18 -35.43 8.74
C GLY A 85 16.24 -36.49 9.05
N ASN A 86 16.42 -36.82 10.34
CA ASN A 86 17.42 -37.76 10.87
C ASN A 86 17.21 -39.24 10.42
N THR A 87 16.88 -39.47 9.15
CA THR A 87 16.68 -40.78 8.54
C THR A 87 17.98 -41.15 7.84
N GLN A 88 18.86 -41.85 8.56
CA GLN A 88 20.13 -42.33 8.02
C GLN A 88 19.86 -43.06 6.70
N GLY A 89 20.45 -42.53 5.62
CA GLY A 89 20.19 -42.95 4.24
C GLY A 89 20.59 -44.40 4.01
N ASP A 90 19.59 -45.29 4.04
CA ASP A 90 19.77 -46.64 3.55
C ASP A 90 19.61 -46.63 2.02
N TYR A 91 20.73 -46.65 1.31
CA TYR A 91 20.80 -46.59 -0.16
C TYR A 91 20.07 -47.77 -0.85
N GLN A 92 19.66 -48.79 -0.10
CA GLN A 92 19.00 -50.00 -0.62
C GLN A 92 17.46 -49.89 -0.75
N LYS A 93 16.82 -48.80 -0.34
CA LYS A 93 15.37 -48.63 -0.54
C LYS A 93 15.05 -48.33 -2.02
N PRO A 94 14.05 -48.99 -2.62
CA PRO A 94 13.68 -48.79 -4.04
C PRO A 94 13.30 -47.34 -4.36
N GLU A 95 12.83 -46.60 -3.35
CA GLU A 95 12.49 -45.17 -3.45
C GLU A 95 13.71 -44.28 -3.75
N ASN A 96 14.89 -44.61 -3.22
CA ASN A 96 16.12 -43.85 -3.45
C ASN A 96 16.66 -44.06 -4.86
N VAL A 97 16.50 -45.27 -5.40
CA VAL A 97 16.88 -45.60 -6.78
C VAL A 97 16.02 -44.82 -7.77
N VAL A 98 14.69 -44.77 -7.56
CA VAL A 98 13.78 -43.97 -8.38
C VAL A 98 14.12 -42.47 -8.30
N LEU A 99 14.47 -41.98 -7.10
CA LEU A 99 14.88 -40.59 -6.87
C LEU A 99 16.16 -40.23 -7.64
N THR A 100 17.17 -41.11 -7.59
CA THR A 100 18.41 -40.92 -8.37
C THR A 100 18.15 -40.96 -9.88
N LEU A 101 17.26 -41.83 -10.36
CA LEU A 101 16.88 -41.88 -11.78
C LEU A 101 16.20 -40.58 -12.22
N GLN A 102 15.32 -40.02 -11.38
CA GLN A 102 14.63 -38.77 -11.65
C GLN A 102 15.59 -37.57 -11.66
N ALA A 103 16.59 -37.55 -10.76
CA ALA A 103 17.66 -36.55 -10.78
C ALA A 103 18.53 -36.65 -12.05
N ILE A 104 18.91 -37.88 -12.44
CA ILE A 104 19.69 -38.12 -13.66
C ILE A 104 18.90 -37.70 -14.91
N TYR A 105 17.60 -37.97 -14.97
CA TYR A 105 16.75 -37.55 -16.07
C TYR A 105 16.60 -36.03 -16.15
N TYR A 106 16.54 -35.37 -14.98
CA TYR A 106 16.48 -33.92 -14.90
C TYR A 106 17.76 -33.26 -15.44
N GLU A 107 18.93 -33.79 -15.07
CA GLU A 107 20.25 -33.25 -15.44
C GLU A 107 20.83 -33.84 -16.73
N ILE A 108 20.06 -34.64 -17.49
CA ILE A 108 20.58 -35.41 -18.64
C ILE A 108 21.30 -34.52 -19.67
N GLY A 109 20.79 -33.31 -19.92
CA GLY A 109 21.42 -32.36 -20.84
C GLY A 109 22.78 -31.86 -20.36
N PHE A 110 22.93 -31.63 -19.06
CA PHE A 110 24.22 -31.27 -18.46
C PHE A 110 25.19 -32.45 -18.49
N ILE A 111 24.72 -33.67 -18.22
CA ILE A 111 25.54 -34.89 -18.27
C ILE A 111 26.06 -35.14 -19.69
N VAL A 112 25.20 -35.04 -20.71
CA VAL A 112 25.60 -35.21 -22.11
C VAL A 112 26.61 -34.15 -22.52
N SER A 113 26.39 -32.89 -22.14
CA SER A 113 27.31 -31.78 -22.44
C SER A 113 28.65 -31.96 -21.74
N ALA A 114 28.66 -32.39 -20.48
CA ALA A 114 29.87 -32.69 -19.73
C ALA A 114 30.63 -33.89 -20.32
N ALA A 115 29.92 -34.95 -20.74
CA ALA A 115 30.52 -36.11 -21.39
C ALA A 115 31.20 -35.73 -22.72
N LEU A 116 30.54 -34.92 -23.55
CA LEU A 116 31.14 -34.39 -24.78
C LEU A 116 32.37 -33.52 -24.48
N GLY A 117 32.32 -32.72 -23.43
CA GLY A 117 33.45 -31.94 -22.92
C GLY A 117 34.63 -32.80 -22.48
N LEU A 118 34.38 -33.85 -21.71
CA LEU A 118 35.39 -34.79 -21.23
C LEU A 118 36.03 -35.57 -22.39
N ILE A 119 35.23 -36.03 -23.35
CA ILE A 119 35.74 -36.67 -24.58
C ILE A 119 36.70 -35.72 -25.31
N PHE A 120 36.35 -34.43 -25.42
CA PHE A 120 37.21 -33.43 -26.04
C PHE A 120 38.52 -33.20 -25.27
N ILE A 121 38.44 -33.12 -23.93
CA ILE A 121 39.61 -32.96 -23.05
C ILE A 121 40.59 -34.13 -23.20
N LEU A 122 40.10 -35.36 -23.41
CA LEU A 122 40.94 -36.54 -23.59
C LEU A 122 41.46 -36.69 -25.03
N LEU A 123 40.60 -36.50 -26.03
CA LEU A 123 40.95 -36.75 -27.43
C LEU A 123 41.92 -35.70 -27.98
N LEU A 124 41.76 -34.42 -27.64
CA LEU A 124 42.62 -33.37 -28.19
C LEU A 124 44.11 -33.52 -27.87
N PRO A 125 44.55 -33.76 -26.61
CA PRO A 125 45.96 -33.97 -26.32
C PRO A 125 46.49 -35.26 -26.97
N LEU A 126 45.67 -36.32 -27.05
CA LEU A 126 46.04 -37.57 -27.74
C LEU A 126 46.28 -37.35 -29.24
N VAL A 127 45.39 -36.61 -29.90
CA VAL A 127 45.53 -36.24 -31.31
C VAL A 127 46.74 -35.31 -31.50
N GLY A 128 46.95 -34.37 -30.59
CA GLY A 128 48.12 -33.48 -30.60
C GLY A 128 49.45 -34.23 -30.48
N LEU A 129 49.52 -35.21 -29.58
CA LEU A 129 50.70 -36.09 -29.43
C LEU A 129 50.92 -36.96 -30.67
N CYS A 130 49.85 -37.56 -31.20
CA CYS A 130 49.93 -38.33 -32.45
C CYS A 130 50.40 -37.47 -33.62
N PHE A 131 49.87 -36.26 -33.76
CA PHE A 131 50.28 -35.31 -34.79
C PHE A 131 51.75 -34.90 -34.62
N CYS A 132 52.21 -34.65 -33.39
CA CYS A 132 53.60 -34.32 -33.10
C CYS A 132 54.54 -35.48 -33.47
N MET A 133 54.22 -36.71 -33.05
CA MET A 133 55.00 -37.91 -33.36
C MET A 133 55.05 -38.18 -34.87
N CYS A 134 53.91 -38.10 -35.57
CA CYS A 134 53.85 -38.25 -37.02
C CYS A 134 54.67 -37.17 -37.73
N ARG A 135 54.69 -35.93 -37.22
CA ARG A 135 55.49 -34.83 -37.74
C ARG A 135 57.00 -35.02 -37.50
N CYS A 136 57.40 -35.60 -36.36
CA CYS A 136 58.79 -35.98 -36.09
C CYS A 136 59.27 -37.14 -36.96
N CYS A 137 58.37 -38.00 -37.45
CA CYS A 137 58.66 -39.08 -38.41
C CYS A 137 58.47 -38.65 -39.88
N ASP A 138 58.71 -37.37 -40.20
CA ASP A 138 58.58 -36.74 -41.53
C ASP A 138 57.17 -36.77 -42.18
N ASN A 139 56.19 -37.45 -41.57
CA ASN A 139 54.79 -37.46 -42.01
C ASN A 139 54.04 -36.20 -41.53
N CYS A 140 52.76 -36.02 -41.90
CA CYS A 140 51.94 -34.86 -41.48
C CYS A 140 52.61 -33.48 -41.75
N GLY A 141 53.32 -33.36 -42.87
CA GLY A 141 54.00 -32.13 -43.29
C GLY A 141 55.35 -31.88 -42.63
N GLY A 142 56.00 -32.91 -42.07
CA GLY A 142 57.39 -32.89 -41.57
C GLY A 142 58.43 -32.87 -42.70
N GLU A 143 58.19 -33.60 -43.79
CA GLU A 143 59.07 -33.69 -44.98
C GLU A 143 59.31 -32.34 -45.70
N MET A 144 58.51 -31.31 -45.39
CA MET A 144 58.49 -29.97 -46.01
C MET A 144 58.34 -29.95 -47.56
N HIS A 145 58.16 -31.12 -48.18
CA HIS A 145 57.99 -31.30 -49.61
C HIS A 145 56.49 -31.32 -49.97
N GLN A 146 56.05 -30.38 -50.81
CA GLN A 146 54.65 -30.29 -51.25
C GLN A 146 54.49 -30.77 -52.69
N ARG A 147 53.88 -31.95 -52.86
CA ARG A 147 53.50 -32.47 -54.18
C ARG A 147 52.33 -31.65 -54.74
N GLN A 148 52.56 -30.84 -55.76
CA GLN A 148 51.52 -30.00 -56.38
C GLN A 148 50.44 -30.89 -57.02
N LYS A 149 49.27 -31.00 -56.37
CA LYS A 149 48.07 -31.62 -56.95
C LYS A 149 47.36 -30.63 -57.86
N LYS A 150 46.69 -31.11 -58.91
CA LYS A 150 45.99 -30.30 -59.93
C LYS A 150 44.96 -29.29 -59.38
N ASN A 151 44.43 -29.53 -58.16
CA ASN A 151 43.46 -28.67 -57.47
C ASN A 151 44.00 -28.02 -56.17
N ALA A 152 45.32 -27.98 -55.97
CA ALA A 152 45.92 -27.55 -54.71
C ALA A 152 45.63 -26.08 -54.36
N ASP A 153 45.56 -25.19 -55.36
CA ASP A 153 45.27 -23.77 -55.13
C ASP A 153 43.84 -23.52 -54.65
N CYS A 154 42.86 -24.25 -55.21
CA CYS A 154 41.46 -24.17 -54.78
C CYS A 154 41.28 -24.73 -53.35
N GLN A 155 41.94 -25.84 -53.02
CA GLN A 155 41.92 -26.41 -51.67
C GLN A 155 42.57 -25.49 -50.64
N ARG A 156 43.73 -24.91 -50.97
CA ARG A 156 44.43 -23.96 -50.10
C ARG A 156 43.61 -22.69 -49.87
N SER A 157 43.01 -22.15 -50.93
CA SER A 157 42.10 -21.01 -50.83
C SER A 157 40.89 -21.35 -49.97
N CYS A 158 40.24 -22.51 -50.19
CA CYS A 158 39.11 -22.96 -49.40
C CYS A 158 39.45 -23.11 -47.91
N PHE A 159 40.58 -23.75 -47.57
CA PHE A 159 41.01 -23.89 -46.17
C PHE A 159 41.41 -22.55 -45.53
N ALA A 160 42.08 -21.66 -46.28
CA ALA A 160 42.42 -20.33 -45.78
C ALA A 160 41.18 -19.47 -45.56
N THR A 161 40.21 -19.49 -46.48
CA THR A 161 38.92 -18.82 -46.33
C THR A 161 38.12 -19.42 -45.18
N PHE A 162 38.09 -20.75 -45.04
CA PHE A 162 37.42 -21.41 -43.91
C PHE A 162 38.06 -21.02 -42.57
N LEU A 163 39.38 -21.02 -42.48
CA LEU A 163 40.10 -20.63 -41.26
C LEU A 163 39.91 -19.14 -40.95
N PHE A 164 39.91 -18.27 -41.96
CA PHE A 164 39.62 -16.84 -41.85
C PHE A 164 38.18 -16.57 -41.40
N VAL A 165 37.19 -17.26 -41.99
CA VAL A 165 35.78 -17.13 -41.62
C VAL A 165 35.54 -17.70 -40.21
N ALA A 166 36.15 -18.84 -39.89
CA ALA A 166 36.07 -19.44 -38.56
C ALA A 166 36.76 -18.59 -37.47
N SER A 167 37.85 -17.89 -37.81
CA SER A 167 38.57 -17.02 -36.88
C SER A 167 37.93 -15.64 -36.72
N LEU A 168 37.43 -15.02 -37.80
CA LEU A 168 36.88 -13.65 -37.78
C LEU A 168 35.37 -13.56 -37.60
N ILE A 169 34.57 -14.44 -38.21
CA ILE A 169 33.14 -14.15 -38.44
C ILE A 169 32.20 -14.79 -37.41
N ILE A 170 32.52 -15.93 -36.78
CA ILE A 170 31.47 -16.72 -36.06
C ILE A 170 31.72 -17.07 -34.59
N ARG A 171 32.95 -17.18 -34.04
CA ARG A 171 33.08 -17.64 -32.62
C ARG A 171 34.12 -16.97 -31.73
N GLN A 172 35.31 -16.63 -32.22
CA GLN A 172 36.42 -16.36 -31.30
C GLN A 172 36.54 -14.89 -30.88
N VAL A 173 36.44 -13.92 -31.80
CA VAL A 173 36.51 -12.49 -31.44
C VAL A 173 35.29 -12.07 -30.62
N VAL A 174 34.09 -12.41 -31.08
CA VAL A 174 32.85 -12.17 -30.33
C VAL A 174 32.88 -12.92 -28.99
N GLY A 175 33.31 -14.19 -28.99
CA GLY A 175 33.42 -14.98 -27.76
C GLY A 175 34.36 -14.38 -26.71
N VAL A 176 35.55 -13.92 -27.12
CA VAL A 176 36.52 -13.27 -26.20
C VAL A 176 35.97 -11.94 -25.68
N LEU A 177 35.35 -11.12 -26.53
CA LEU A 177 34.73 -9.87 -26.10
C LEU A 177 33.58 -10.12 -25.12
N CYS A 178 32.73 -11.11 -25.39
CA CYS A 178 31.64 -11.50 -24.49
C CYS A 178 32.16 -12.06 -23.17
N ALA A 179 33.21 -12.90 -23.19
CA ALA A 179 33.83 -13.46 -22.00
C ALA A 179 34.46 -12.35 -21.13
N TYR A 180 35.19 -11.41 -21.75
CA TYR A 180 35.76 -10.27 -21.05
C TYR A 180 34.68 -9.35 -20.47
N ALA A 181 33.65 -9.03 -21.26
CA ALA A 181 32.53 -8.19 -20.80
C ALA A 181 31.77 -8.85 -19.65
N ALA A 182 31.50 -10.16 -19.72
CA ALA A 182 30.87 -10.92 -18.64
C ALA A 182 31.75 -10.97 -17.39
N ASN A 183 33.05 -11.18 -17.55
CA ASN A 183 34.01 -11.20 -16.44
C ASN A 183 34.06 -9.84 -15.71
N GLN A 184 34.09 -8.75 -16.46
CA GLN A 184 34.08 -7.40 -15.91
C GLN A 184 32.74 -7.06 -15.25
N HIS A 185 31.63 -7.49 -15.87
CA HIS A 185 30.29 -7.31 -15.31
C HIS A 185 30.15 -8.01 -13.96
N LEU A 186 30.62 -9.26 -13.83
CA LEU A 186 30.55 -10.00 -12.58
C LEU A 186 31.32 -9.28 -11.46
N THR A 187 32.53 -8.78 -11.73
CA THR A 187 33.30 -7.97 -10.75
C THR A 187 32.55 -6.69 -10.35
N ASN A 188 31.92 -6.01 -11.31
CA ASN A 188 31.10 -4.83 -11.01
C ASN A 188 29.89 -5.18 -10.14
N GLN A 189 29.22 -6.31 -10.39
CA GLN A 189 28.10 -6.78 -9.57
C GLN A 189 28.54 -7.19 -8.17
N VAL A 190 29.70 -7.84 -8.00
CA VAL A 190 30.24 -8.18 -6.66
C VAL A 190 30.50 -6.91 -5.84
N ARG A 191 31.07 -5.86 -6.46
CA ARG A 191 31.26 -4.56 -5.81
C ARG A 191 29.92 -3.86 -5.51
N GLY A 192 28.97 -3.94 -6.44
CA GLY A 192 27.61 -3.42 -6.25
C GLY A 192 26.88 -4.10 -5.10
N ALA A 193 27.00 -5.43 -4.99
CA ALA A 193 26.39 -6.24 -3.94
C ALA A 193 26.89 -5.82 -2.55
N LYS A 194 28.18 -5.51 -2.38
CA LYS A 194 28.72 -4.96 -1.12
C LYS A 194 28.01 -3.67 -0.72
N LYS A 195 27.86 -2.72 -1.66
CA LYS A 195 27.16 -1.45 -1.41
C LYS A 195 25.70 -1.69 -1.05
N LEU A 196 25.02 -2.58 -1.77
CA LEU A 196 23.62 -2.92 -1.58
C LEU A 196 23.37 -3.60 -0.22
N VAL A 197 24.21 -4.56 0.15
CA VAL A 197 24.11 -5.24 1.44
C VAL A 197 24.34 -4.25 2.59
N ASN A 198 25.33 -3.36 2.45
CA ASN A 198 25.59 -2.34 3.47
C ASN A 198 24.46 -1.32 3.58
N SER A 199 23.86 -0.89 2.46
CA SER A 199 22.68 0.00 2.48
C SER A 199 21.46 -0.70 3.07
N ASN A 200 21.23 -1.98 2.76
CA ASN A 200 20.15 -2.78 3.34
C ASN A 200 20.27 -2.91 4.86
N PHE A 201 21.47 -3.21 5.38
CA PHE A 201 21.67 -3.26 6.84
C PHE A 201 21.45 -1.89 7.49
N LYS A 202 21.92 -0.81 6.85
CA LYS A 202 21.69 0.55 7.31
C LYS A 202 20.19 0.88 7.36
N ASP A 203 19.46 0.59 6.29
CA ASP A 203 18.02 0.84 6.19
C ASP A 203 17.23 0.04 7.20
N LEU A 204 17.61 -1.22 7.44
CA LEU A 204 16.97 -2.05 8.44
C LEU A 204 17.24 -1.54 9.87
N LYS A 205 18.45 -1.05 10.15
CA LYS A 205 18.74 -0.36 11.43
C LYS A 205 17.93 0.92 11.59
N VAL A 206 17.80 1.72 10.53
CA VAL A 206 16.95 2.92 10.51
C VAL A 206 15.51 2.51 10.78
N PHE A 207 14.99 1.49 10.12
CA PHE A 207 13.64 0.98 10.34
C PHE A 207 13.39 0.62 11.82
N LEU A 208 14.28 -0.17 12.42
CA LEU A 208 14.12 -0.60 13.81
C LEU A 208 14.26 0.53 14.82
N ASN A 209 15.22 1.44 14.61
CA ASN A 209 15.44 2.56 15.53
C ASN A 209 14.28 3.58 15.49
N ASN A 210 13.61 3.73 14.35
CA ASN A 210 12.47 4.64 14.23
C ASN A 210 11.14 3.99 14.61
N THR A 211 11.04 2.66 14.64
CA THR A 211 9.80 1.94 14.99
C THR A 211 9.23 2.39 16.36
N PRO A 212 10.02 2.49 17.46
CA PRO A 212 9.50 2.99 18.73
C PRO A 212 8.94 4.41 18.65
N ALA A 213 9.64 5.31 17.97
CA ALA A 213 9.20 6.69 17.80
C ALA A 213 7.90 6.80 16.96
N GLN A 214 7.73 5.93 15.96
CA GLN A 214 6.49 5.85 15.19
C GLN A 214 5.33 5.32 16.03
N ILE A 215 5.58 4.34 16.90
CA ILE A 215 4.58 3.84 17.86
C ILE A 215 4.18 4.95 18.84
N ASP A 216 5.16 5.65 19.44
CA ASP A 216 4.91 6.77 20.35
C ASP A 216 4.12 7.90 19.67
N TYR A 217 4.41 8.17 18.40
CA TYR A 217 3.66 9.13 17.59
C TYR A 217 2.19 8.69 17.43
N LEU A 218 1.94 7.44 17.01
CA LEU A 218 0.58 6.91 16.85
C LEU A 218 -0.20 6.92 18.16
N VAL A 219 0.45 6.59 19.28
CA VAL A 219 -0.15 6.67 20.61
C VAL A 219 -0.47 8.10 21.00
N SER A 220 0.41 9.06 20.67
CA SER A 220 0.15 10.48 20.93
C SER A 220 -1.04 11.03 20.15
N GLN A 221 -1.34 10.47 18.97
CA GLN A 221 -2.51 10.86 18.16
C GLN A 221 -3.85 10.50 18.80
N TYR A 222 -3.88 9.60 19.79
CA TYR A 222 -5.06 9.39 20.63
C TYR A 222 -5.49 10.70 21.31
N ASN A 223 -4.54 11.55 21.73
CA ASN A 223 -4.85 12.83 22.36
C ASN A 223 -5.61 13.77 21.41
N THR A 224 -5.32 13.76 20.11
CA THR A 224 -6.05 14.55 19.11
C THR A 224 -7.55 14.21 19.11
N THR A 225 -7.88 12.91 19.16
CA THR A 225 -9.27 12.45 19.24
C THR A 225 -9.86 12.73 20.62
N LYS A 226 -9.10 12.48 21.68
CA LYS A 226 -9.51 12.73 23.06
C LYS A 226 -9.88 14.19 23.27
N ASP A 227 -9.00 15.11 22.87
CA ASP A 227 -9.16 16.55 23.08
C ASP A 227 -10.33 17.09 22.26
N LYS A 228 -10.54 16.57 21.04
CA LYS A 228 -11.72 16.92 20.24
C LYS A 228 -13.01 16.41 20.88
N ALA A 229 -13.04 15.15 21.32
CA ALA A 229 -14.19 14.59 22.03
C ALA A 229 -14.48 15.36 23.32
N LEU A 230 -13.45 15.68 24.12
CA LEU A 230 -13.57 16.51 25.32
C LEU A 230 -14.07 17.92 25.00
N SER A 231 -13.63 18.52 23.90
CA SER A 231 -14.11 19.83 23.44
C SER A 231 -15.60 19.80 23.11
N ASP A 232 -16.06 18.78 22.38
CA ASP A 232 -17.48 18.64 22.01
C ASP A 232 -18.34 18.30 23.24
N LEU A 233 -17.81 17.49 24.15
CA LEU A 233 -18.43 17.12 25.43
C LEU A 233 -18.51 18.30 26.41
N ASN A 234 -17.50 19.17 26.46
CA ASN A 234 -17.55 20.41 27.26
C ASN A 234 -18.55 21.41 26.68
N ASN A 235 -18.80 21.35 25.37
CA ASN A 235 -19.74 22.19 24.64
C ASN A 235 -21.09 21.50 24.41
N VAL A 236 -21.49 20.55 25.28
CA VAL A 236 -22.74 19.78 25.09
C VAL A 236 -23.99 20.68 25.08
N GLY A 237 -23.97 21.80 25.80
CA GLY A 237 -25.06 22.78 25.81
C GLY A 237 -25.39 23.29 24.41
N PRO A 238 -24.45 23.97 23.71
CA PRO A 238 -24.68 24.40 22.35
C PRO A 238 -24.73 23.25 21.32
N VAL A 239 -24.07 22.10 21.54
CA VAL A 239 -24.07 21.01 20.54
C VAL A 239 -25.35 20.17 20.58
N LEU A 240 -25.78 19.75 21.77
CA LEU A 240 -26.98 18.94 21.97
C LEU A 240 -28.19 19.82 22.28
N GLY A 241 -28.04 20.80 23.18
CA GLY A 241 -29.13 21.69 23.56
C GLY A 241 -29.67 22.51 22.39
N SER A 242 -28.83 22.98 21.46
CA SER A 242 -29.33 23.66 20.26
C SER A 242 -30.12 22.74 19.33
N ARG A 243 -29.70 21.48 19.14
CA ARG A 243 -30.44 20.50 18.33
C ARG A 243 -31.77 20.13 18.98
N VAL A 244 -31.79 20.01 20.31
CA VAL A 244 -33.02 19.79 21.08
C VAL A 244 -33.95 20.99 20.92
N GLN A 245 -33.43 22.21 21.08
CA GLN A 245 -34.19 23.45 20.91
C GLN A 245 -34.70 23.62 19.47
N GLU A 246 -33.91 23.26 18.46
CA GLU A 246 -34.31 23.32 17.06
C GLU A 246 -35.43 22.32 16.73
N GLN A 247 -35.36 21.09 17.26
CA GLN A 247 -36.40 20.09 17.04
C GLN A 247 -37.67 20.40 17.83
N LEU A 248 -37.57 20.71 19.12
CA LEU A 248 -38.74 21.03 19.94
C LEU A 248 -39.34 22.40 19.57
N GLY A 249 -38.51 23.34 19.09
CA GLY A 249 -38.95 24.69 18.73
C GLY A 249 -39.96 24.71 17.59
N LYS A 250 -39.97 23.67 16.74
CA LYS A 250 -40.97 23.50 15.68
C LYS A 250 -42.39 23.34 16.22
N GLU A 251 -42.54 22.76 17.41
CA GLU A 251 -43.84 22.52 18.06
C GLU A 251 -44.11 23.55 19.16
N VAL A 252 -43.09 23.94 19.93
CA VAL A 252 -43.22 24.83 21.08
C VAL A 252 -43.48 26.29 20.65
N HIS A 253 -42.77 26.82 19.64
CA HIS A 253 -42.97 28.21 19.23
C HIS A 253 -44.38 28.46 18.69
N PRO A 254 -44.95 27.65 17.78
CA PRO A 254 -46.32 27.86 17.30
C PRO A 254 -47.36 27.77 18.42
N ALA A 255 -47.18 26.86 19.39
CA ALA A 255 -48.09 26.73 20.52
C ALA A 255 -48.07 27.97 21.44
N LEU A 256 -46.88 28.51 21.73
CA LEU A 256 -46.71 29.74 22.51
C LEU A 256 -47.27 30.96 21.79
N ASP A 257 -47.01 31.09 20.48
CA ASP A 257 -47.53 32.19 19.65
C ASP A 257 -49.06 32.15 19.51
N ALA A 258 -49.64 30.95 19.34
CA ALA A 258 -51.09 30.78 19.34
C ALA A 258 -51.70 31.22 20.67
N THR A 259 -51.06 30.90 21.80
CA THR A 259 -51.50 31.32 23.13
C THR A 259 -51.42 32.83 23.32
N LEU A 260 -50.36 33.47 22.81
CA LEU A 260 -50.21 34.94 22.82
C LEU A 260 -51.28 35.63 21.97
N THR A 261 -51.59 35.06 20.80
CA THR A 261 -52.65 35.56 19.91
C THR A 261 -54.02 35.46 20.60
N MET A 262 -54.30 34.36 21.31
CA MET A 262 -55.50 34.21 22.12
C MET A 262 -55.58 35.26 23.24
N ALA A 263 -54.47 35.55 23.92
CA ALA A 263 -54.43 36.59 24.95
C ALA A 263 -54.77 37.98 24.37
N GLY A 264 -54.26 38.29 23.17
CA GLY A 264 -54.60 39.50 22.42
C GLY A 264 -56.10 39.58 22.09
N ALA A 265 -56.66 38.50 21.54
CA ALA A 265 -58.08 38.42 21.21
C ALA A 265 -59.00 38.57 22.44
N ILE A 266 -58.61 38.03 23.60
CA ILE A 266 -59.36 38.19 24.86
C ILE A 266 -59.37 39.66 25.29
N ARG A 267 -58.23 40.37 25.17
CA ARG A 267 -58.15 41.81 25.49
C ARG A 267 -59.04 42.64 24.55
N GLU A 268 -58.98 42.40 23.25
CA GLU A 268 -59.83 43.08 22.28
C GLU A 268 -61.32 42.79 22.52
N THR A 269 -61.66 41.54 22.88
CA THR A 269 -63.03 41.15 23.24
C THR A 269 -63.52 41.89 24.47
N LYS A 270 -62.66 42.11 25.48
CA LYS A 270 -62.98 42.93 26.65
C LYS A 270 -63.30 44.37 26.24
N GLU A 271 -62.40 45.00 25.48
CA GLU A 271 -62.57 46.39 25.02
C GLU A 271 -63.85 46.55 24.20
N ALA A 272 -64.16 45.58 23.33
CA ALA A 272 -65.40 45.55 22.58
C ALA A 272 -66.64 45.40 23.49
N LEU A 273 -66.60 44.51 24.49
CA LEU A 273 -67.69 44.34 25.46
C LEU A 273 -67.91 45.58 26.33
N GLU A 274 -66.84 46.25 26.76
CA GLU A 274 -66.92 47.52 27.51
C GLU A 274 -67.56 48.62 26.66
N ASN A 275 -67.14 48.77 25.40
CA ASN A 275 -67.73 49.72 24.46
C ASN A 275 -69.22 49.44 24.20
N VAL A 276 -69.60 48.16 24.08
CA VAL A 276 -71.01 47.76 23.94
C VAL A 276 -71.80 48.09 25.22
N SER A 277 -71.24 47.84 26.40
CA SER A 277 -71.89 48.17 27.68
C SER A 277 -72.20 49.66 27.78
N VAL A 278 -71.22 50.52 27.48
CA VAL A 278 -71.39 51.98 27.49
C VAL A 278 -72.40 52.41 26.41
N SER A 279 -72.33 51.83 25.22
CA SER A 279 -73.26 52.17 24.13
C SER A 279 -74.71 51.81 24.46
N VAL A 280 -74.95 50.66 25.11
CA VAL A 280 -76.29 50.25 25.54
C VAL A 280 -76.83 51.21 26.60
N GLU A 281 -76.01 51.61 27.58
CA GLU A 281 -76.39 52.57 28.62
C GLU A 281 -76.76 53.94 28.04
N VAL A 282 -75.92 54.47 27.14
CA VAL A 282 -76.18 55.75 26.45
C VAL A 282 -77.45 55.68 25.59
N LEU A 283 -77.69 54.56 24.90
CA LEU A 283 -78.90 54.37 24.10
C LEU A 283 -80.15 54.28 24.98
N GLN A 284 -80.09 53.60 26.13
CA GLN A 284 -81.21 53.49 27.07
C GLN A 284 -81.53 54.86 27.68
N GLU A 285 -80.54 55.57 28.23
CA GLU A 285 -80.72 56.90 28.80
C GLU A 285 -81.23 57.90 27.75
N GLY A 286 -80.62 57.89 26.55
CA GLY A 286 -81.04 58.75 25.44
C GLY A 286 -82.48 58.48 25.00
N THR A 287 -82.91 57.20 25.02
CA THR A 287 -84.28 56.81 24.69
C THR A 287 -85.27 57.22 25.77
N GLU A 288 -84.94 57.05 27.05
CA GLU A 288 -85.76 57.49 28.18
C GLU A 288 -85.93 59.01 28.18
N ARG A 289 -84.84 59.75 27.97
CA ARG A 289 -84.87 61.21 27.89
C ARG A 289 -85.68 61.70 26.69
N LEU A 290 -85.50 61.07 25.53
CA LEU A 290 -86.31 61.36 24.35
C LEU A 290 -87.78 61.03 24.61
N HIS A 291 -88.08 59.92 25.29
CA HIS A 291 -89.45 59.52 25.64
C HIS A 291 -90.12 60.53 26.57
N ALA A 292 -89.40 60.98 27.60
CA ALA A 292 -89.87 62.00 28.53
C ALA A 292 -90.14 63.34 27.81
N ASN A 293 -89.16 63.83 27.04
CA ASN A 293 -89.30 65.08 26.29
C ASN A 293 -90.43 65.01 25.25
N LEU A 294 -90.56 63.90 24.53
CA LEU A 294 -91.60 63.72 23.52
C LEU A 294 -92.99 63.64 24.17
N THR A 295 -93.10 63.01 25.34
CA THR A 295 -94.34 62.95 26.14
C THR A 295 -94.72 64.32 26.67
N ASP A 296 -93.75 65.10 27.15
CA ASP A 296 -93.95 66.48 27.60
C ASP A 296 -94.43 67.39 26.47
N VAL A 297 -93.75 67.34 25.31
CA VAL A 297 -94.16 68.05 24.09
C VAL A 297 -95.57 67.62 23.66
N LYS A 298 -95.88 66.33 23.71
CA LYS A 298 -97.22 65.80 23.40
C LYS A 298 -98.30 66.33 24.35
N MET A 299 -98.01 66.40 25.66
CA MET A 299 -98.93 66.99 26.64
C MET A 299 -99.12 68.49 26.42
N HIS A 300 -98.03 69.23 26.18
CA HIS A 300 -98.08 70.65 25.87
C HIS A 300 -98.91 70.93 24.62
N LEU A 301 -98.65 70.23 23.51
CA LEU A 301 -99.46 70.32 22.29
C LEU A 301 -100.91 69.95 22.54
N SER A 302 -101.19 68.87 23.29
CA SER A 302 -102.56 68.49 23.64
C SER A 302 -103.27 69.58 24.46
N ASN A 303 -102.57 70.24 25.38
CA ASN A 303 -103.11 71.33 26.19
C ASN A 303 -103.40 72.57 25.34
N THR A 304 -102.48 72.95 24.43
CA THR A 304 -102.71 74.05 23.48
C THR A 304 -103.88 73.74 22.53
N LEU A 305 -104.02 72.49 22.08
CA LEU A 305 -105.16 72.06 21.27
C LEU A 305 -106.49 72.03 22.02
N ASN A 306 -106.48 72.12 23.36
CA ASN A 306 -107.68 72.21 24.21
C ASN A 306 -108.07 73.67 24.55
N ASP A 307 -107.32 74.66 24.08
CA ASP A 307 -107.66 76.07 24.28
C ASP A 307 -108.97 76.42 23.54
N SER A 308 -109.78 77.26 24.17
CA SER A 308 -110.97 77.90 23.59
C SER A 308 -110.78 78.48 22.19
N ALA A 309 -109.58 78.97 21.85
CA ALA A 309 -109.26 79.49 20.53
C ALA A 309 -109.29 78.43 19.41
N CYS A 310 -108.99 77.16 19.72
CA CYS A 310 -109.10 76.05 18.76
C CYS A 310 -110.55 75.65 18.46
N ASN A 311 -111.54 76.14 19.23
CA ASN A 311 -112.97 75.91 18.96
C ASN A 311 -113.58 76.96 18.01
N ALA A 312 -112.81 78.00 17.64
CA ALA A 312 -113.24 79.00 16.67
C ALA A 312 -113.33 78.40 15.26
N ALA A 313 -114.38 78.76 14.50
CA ALA A 313 -114.70 78.15 13.20
C ALA A 313 -113.57 78.23 12.17
N GLN A 314 -112.70 79.26 12.23
CA GLN A 314 -111.55 79.38 11.32
C GLN A 314 -110.36 78.45 11.67
N ALA A 315 -110.20 78.01 12.93
CA ALA A 315 -109.04 77.24 13.39
C ALA A 315 -109.34 75.76 13.71
N ALA A 316 -110.61 75.40 13.89
CA ALA A 316 -111.04 74.07 14.32
C ALA A 316 -110.61 72.93 13.38
N SER A 317 -110.60 73.15 12.06
CA SER A 317 -110.18 72.14 11.08
C SER A 317 -108.68 71.79 11.22
N THR A 318 -107.82 72.81 11.34
CA THR A 318 -106.37 72.65 11.51
C THR A 318 -106.03 72.02 12.87
N CYS A 319 -106.69 72.46 13.95
CA CYS A 319 -106.47 71.88 15.28
C CYS A 319 -106.85 70.39 15.32
N ASN A 320 -107.95 69.97 14.67
CA ASN A 320 -108.35 68.57 14.60
C ASN A 320 -107.38 67.69 13.79
N ILE A 321 -106.80 68.20 12.70
CA ILE A 321 -105.78 67.47 11.93
C ILE A 321 -104.54 67.20 12.79
N ILE A 322 -104.03 68.22 13.49
CA ILE A 322 -102.88 68.09 14.37
C ILE A 322 -103.19 67.13 15.53
N ARG A 323 -104.40 67.20 16.08
CA ARG A 323 -104.88 66.30 17.14
C ARG A 323 -104.85 64.82 16.72
N ASN A 324 -105.23 64.54 15.48
CA ASN A 324 -105.19 63.17 14.94
C ASN A 324 -103.75 62.68 14.72
N SER A 325 -102.84 63.57 14.30
CA SER A 325 -101.42 63.24 14.08
C SER A 325 -100.60 63.11 15.37
N LEU A 326 -101.07 63.59 16.52
CA LEU A 326 -100.38 63.46 17.81
C LEU A 326 -100.09 62.02 18.22
N SER A 327 -100.92 61.08 17.75
CA SER A 327 -100.73 59.65 17.99
C SER A 327 -99.52 59.06 17.25
N GLN A 328 -99.09 59.69 16.16
CA GLN A 328 -97.95 59.26 15.35
C GLN A 328 -96.60 59.68 15.94
N LEU A 329 -96.57 60.68 16.84
CA LEU A 329 -95.39 60.98 17.65
C LEU A 329 -95.24 59.89 18.72
N SER A 330 -94.54 58.82 18.37
CA SER A 330 -94.11 57.75 19.26
C SER A 330 -92.69 57.29 18.92
N ILE A 331 -91.98 56.77 19.90
CA ILE A 331 -90.64 56.20 19.69
C ILE A 331 -90.82 54.73 19.30
N ASN A 332 -90.46 54.36 18.08
CA ASN A 332 -90.56 52.99 17.60
C ASN A 332 -89.37 52.10 18.01
N ALA A 333 -88.22 52.69 18.34
CA ALA A 333 -87.04 51.93 18.75
C ALA A 333 -87.09 51.62 20.25
N ASN A 334 -87.14 50.32 20.60
CA ASN A 334 -87.11 49.85 21.99
C ASN A 334 -85.73 49.24 22.32
N PHE A 335 -84.88 50.04 22.96
CA PHE A 335 -83.54 49.60 23.41
C PHE A 335 -83.54 48.99 24.82
N SER A 336 -84.68 49.00 25.52
CA SER A 336 -84.85 48.34 26.83
C SER A 336 -84.88 46.82 26.72
N GLY A 337 -85.07 46.27 25.51
CA GLY A 337 -84.99 44.84 25.23
C GLY A 337 -83.58 44.29 25.00
N LEU A 338 -82.55 45.15 24.95
CA LEU A 338 -81.16 44.71 24.80
C LEU A 338 -80.65 44.14 26.14
N PRO A 339 -80.25 42.86 26.20
CA PRO A 339 -79.69 42.30 27.43
C PRO A 339 -78.34 42.94 27.75
N GLY A 340 -78.10 43.23 29.03
CA GLY A 340 -76.81 43.73 29.49
C GLY A 340 -75.68 42.71 29.27
N VAL A 341 -74.50 43.20 28.88
CA VAL A 341 -73.30 42.37 28.63
C VAL A 341 -72.44 42.13 29.89
N SER A 342 -72.95 42.51 31.06
CA SER A 342 -72.23 42.46 32.35
C SER A 342 -71.78 41.05 32.73
N SER A 343 -72.59 40.03 32.43
CA SER A 343 -72.24 38.63 32.74
C SER A 343 -71.09 38.10 31.87
N GLN A 344 -71.03 38.51 30.61
CA GLN A 344 -70.00 38.15 29.64
C GLN A 344 -68.70 38.89 29.97
N LEU A 345 -68.81 40.18 30.31
CA LEU A 345 -67.68 40.98 30.76
C LEU A 345 -67.09 40.46 32.07
N ALA A 346 -67.92 40.00 33.01
CA ALA A 346 -67.45 39.37 34.25
C ALA A 346 -66.65 38.09 33.99
N LYS A 347 -67.10 37.24 33.06
CA LYS A 347 -66.37 36.03 32.65
C LYS A 347 -65.04 36.34 31.96
N VAL A 348 -65.01 37.34 31.07
CA VAL A 348 -63.77 37.78 30.40
C VAL A 348 -62.79 38.39 31.42
N ASN A 349 -63.28 39.18 32.37
CA ASN A 349 -62.47 39.72 33.46
C ASN A 349 -61.93 38.63 34.40
N GLU A 350 -62.64 37.53 34.60
CA GLU A 350 -62.13 36.38 35.36
C GLU A 350 -60.95 35.71 34.65
N VAL A 351 -61.04 35.52 33.33
CA VAL A 351 -59.95 34.96 32.52
C VAL A 351 -58.73 35.87 32.49
N LEU A 352 -58.93 37.19 32.39
CA LEU A 352 -57.84 38.19 32.38
C LEU A 352 -57.13 38.36 33.72
N LYS A 353 -57.65 37.80 34.83
CA LYS A 353 -56.87 37.69 36.07
C LYS A 353 -55.64 36.81 35.89
N ILE A 354 -55.68 35.89 34.94
CA ILE A 354 -54.53 35.10 34.52
C ILE A 354 -53.82 35.89 33.42
N ASP A 355 -52.63 36.39 33.71
CA ASP A 355 -51.80 37.04 32.72
C ASP A 355 -51.18 35.98 31.79
N LEU A 356 -51.93 35.61 30.74
CA LEU A 356 -51.48 34.66 29.73
C LEU A 356 -50.19 35.15 29.05
N SER A 357 -50.03 36.46 28.84
CA SER A 357 -48.83 37.03 28.22
C SER A 357 -47.59 36.81 29.10
N SER A 358 -47.71 37.02 30.42
CA SER A 358 -46.65 36.70 31.38
C SER A 358 -46.31 35.20 31.40
N LEU A 359 -47.33 34.34 31.31
CA LEU A 359 -47.14 32.88 31.31
C LEU A 359 -46.45 32.41 30.01
N VAL A 360 -46.81 32.97 28.86
CA VAL A 360 -46.14 32.71 27.58
C VAL A 360 -44.69 33.19 27.61
N GLN A 361 -44.43 34.37 28.17
CA GLN A 361 -43.05 34.88 28.32
C GLN A 361 -42.20 33.97 29.22
N LYS A 362 -42.78 33.45 30.31
CA LYS A 362 -42.14 32.43 31.15
C LYS A 362 -41.90 31.12 30.37
N GLY A 363 -42.83 30.73 29.50
CA GLY A 363 -42.67 29.60 28.59
C GLY A 363 -41.48 29.76 27.65
N TYR A 364 -41.35 30.92 27.01
CA TYR A 364 -40.20 31.27 26.18
C TYR A 364 -38.88 31.27 26.96
N ALA A 365 -38.87 31.84 28.17
CA ALA A 365 -37.68 31.86 29.03
C ALA A 365 -37.26 30.44 29.43
N ALA A 366 -38.20 29.59 29.86
CA ALA A 366 -37.92 28.20 30.21
C ALA A 366 -37.45 27.37 29.00
N PHE A 367 -38.01 27.63 27.81
CA PHE A 367 -37.58 26.96 26.58
C PHE A 367 -36.18 27.38 26.14
N ASN A 368 -35.85 28.66 26.26
CA ASN A 368 -34.50 29.16 25.95
C ASN A 368 -33.43 28.70 26.94
N ASP A 369 -33.82 28.28 28.15
CA ASP A 369 -32.94 27.68 29.17
C ASP A 369 -32.65 26.18 28.93
N THR A 370 -33.23 25.58 27.88
CA THR A 370 -33.02 24.16 27.53
C THR A 370 -31.54 23.75 27.42
N PRO A 371 -30.63 24.54 26.80
CA PRO A 371 -29.20 24.19 26.76
C PRO A 371 -28.56 24.05 28.14
N ASP A 372 -28.88 24.94 29.08
CA ASP A 372 -28.36 24.89 30.45
C ASP A 372 -28.96 23.73 31.25
N LEU A 373 -30.24 23.41 31.02
CA LEU A 373 -30.88 22.22 31.57
C LEU A 373 -30.19 20.94 31.09
N VAL A 374 -29.89 20.85 29.79
CA VAL A 374 -29.16 19.71 29.21
C VAL A 374 -27.77 19.59 29.85
N VAL A 375 -27.01 20.68 30.00
CA VAL A 375 -25.70 20.64 30.68
C VAL A 375 -25.83 20.10 32.12
N ASN A 376 -26.84 20.56 32.86
CA ASN A 376 -27.06 20.13 34.24
C ASN A 376 -27.46 18.65 34.35
N GLN A 377 -28.37 18.17 33.49
CA GLN A 377 -28.81 16.77 33.49
C GLN A 377 -27.71 15.81 33.02
N THR A 378 -26.86 16.25 32.08
CA THR A 378 -25.81 15.41 31.51
C THR A 378 -24.51 15.45 32.32
N ARG A 379 -24.42 16.23 33.41
CA ARG A 379 -23.19 16.46 34.18
C ARG A 379 -22.52 15.16 34.67
N ASN A 380 -23.30 14.24 35.23
CA ASN A 380 -22.76 12.97 35.76
C ASN A 380 -22.25 12.08 34.64
N ILE A 381 -23.06 11.90 33.58
CA ILE A 381 -22.71 11.13 32.38
C ILE A 381 -21.45 11.72 31.72
N LEU A 382 -21.35 13.04 31.64
CA LEU A 382 -20.20 13.75 31.10
C LEU A 382 -18.93 13.47 31.93
N SER A 383 -19.04 13.43 33.25
CA SER A 383 -17.94 13.06 34.15
C SER A 383 -17.50 11.61 33.93
N ASP A 384 -18.45 10.68 33.80
CA ASP A 384 -18.17 9.27 33.56
C ASP A 384 -17.47 9.07 32.21
N ILE A 385 -17.96 9.69 31.13
CA ILE A 385 -17.34 9.62 29.81
C ILE A 385 -15.92 10.18 29.84
N LYS A 386 -15.69 11.31 30.52
CA LYS A 386 -14.35 11.89 30.69
C LYS A 386 -13.42 10.91 31.40
N SER A 387 -13.90 10.25 32.46
CA SER A 387 -13.10 9.26 33.21
C SER A 387 -12.71 8.06 32.35
N VAL A 388 -13.63 7.56 31.52
CA VAL A 388 -13.38 6.45 30.60
C VAL A 388 -12.35 6.85 29.54
N LEU A 389 -12.47 8.05 28.98
CA LEU A 389 -11.56 8.54 27.94
C LEU A 389 -10.13 8.76 28.47
N GLU A 390 -9.99 9.22 29.72
CA GLU A 390 -8.69 9.30 30.40
C GLU A 390 -8.15 7.92 30.78
N SER A 391 -9.01 6.99 31.22
CA SER A 391 -8.61 5.61 31.53
C SER A 391 -8.11 4.87 30.28
N ILE A 392 -8.73 5.08 29.13
CA ILE A 392 -8.28 4.51 27.85
C ILE A 392 -6.91 5.08 27.49
N GLY A 393 -6.74 6.41 27.60
CA GLY A 393 -5.46 7.06 27.30
C GLY A 393 -4.31 6.58 28.20
N SER A 394 -4.58 6.40 29.50
CA SER A 394 -3.59 5.89 30.45
C SER A 394 -3.26 4.41 30.20
N ASN A 395 -4.25 3.58 29.86
CA ASN A 395 -4.05 2.18 29.51
C ASN A 395 -3.19 2.03 28.25
N ILE A 396 -3.48 2.80 27.18
CA ILE A 396 -2.69 2.78 25.94
C ILE A 396 -1.23 3.20 26.22
N THR A 397 -1.04 4.27 26.99
CA THR A 397 0.31 4.79 27.32
C THR A 397 1.10 3.81 28.18
N THR A 398 0.45 3.20 29.17
CA THR A 398 1.07 2.20 30.05
C THR A 398 1.46 0.96 29.24
N PHE A 399 0.56 0.48 28.38
CA PHE A 399 0.82 -0.68 27.54
C PHE A 399 2.02 -0.48 26.62
N THR A 400 2.08 0.68 25.95
CA THR A 400 3.18 1.02 25.03
C THR A 400 4.54 0.96 25.72
N LYS A 401 4.61 1.34 27.00
CA LYS A 401 5.83 1.24 27.82
C LYS A 401 6.12 -0.18 28.32
N THR A 402 5.08 -0.99 28.55
CA THR A 402 5.23 -2.39 29.00
C THR A 402 5.44 -3.38 27.86
N LEU A 403 5.16 -2.98 26.62
CA LEU A 403 5.35 -3.81 25.44
C LEU A 403 6.81 -4.28 25.37
N PRO A 404 7.06 -5.60 25.27
CA PRO A 404 8.41 -6.10 25.05
C PRO A 404 8.92 -5.78 23.63
N VAL A 405 8.23 -4.93 22.87
CA VAL A 405 8.67 -4.42 21.56
C VAL A 405 10.06 -3.81 21.66
N GLN A 406 10.36 -3.03 22.70
CA GLN A 406 11.72 -2.49 22.88
C GLN A 406 12.77 -3.59 23.09
N LYS A 407 12.42 -4.66 23.82
CA LYS A 407 13.31 -5.81 24.02
C LYS A 407 13.51 -6.62 22.73
N ILE A 408 12.43 -6.90 22.00
CA ILE A 408 12.48 -7.62 20.72
C ILE A 408 13.28 -6.81 19.70
N LEU A 409 13.05 -5.50 19.61
CA LEU A 409 13.80 -4.61 18.73
C LEU A 409 15.28 -4.55 19.14
N ALA A 410 15.59 -4.51 20.44
CA ALA A 410 16.97 -4.54 20.93
C ALA A 410 17.68 -5.86 20.61
N ASP A 411 17.02 -7.00 20.86
CA ASP A 411 17.56 -8.33 20.52
C ASP A 411 17.79 -8.43 19.00
N LEU A 412 16.83 -7.99 18.18
CA LEU A 412 16.95 -8.00 16.73
C LEU A 412 18.06 -7.04 16.25
N MET A 413 18.22 -5.88 16.89
CA MET A 413 19.32 -4.94 16.61
C MET A 413 20.70 -5.56 16.91
N VAL A 414 20.82 -6.33 18.00
CA VAL A 414 22.04 -7.08 18.31
C VAL A 414 22.32 -8.13 17.24
N TYR A 415 21.32 -8.92 16.85
CA TYR A 415 21.47 -9.92 15.77
C TYR A 415 21.86 -9.29 14.44
N LEU A 416 21.28 -8.14 14.09
CA LEU A 416 21.64 -7.42 12.87
C LEU A 416 23.06 -6.87 12.90
N THR A 417 23.48 -6.30 14.03
CA THR A 417 24.85 -5.79 14.18
C THR A 417 25.87 -6.92 14.10
N GLN A 418 25.56 -8.08 14.70
CA GLN A 418 26.39 -9.27 14.59
C GLN A 418 26.44 -9.81 13.15
N SER A 419 25.30 -9.82 12.45
CA SER A 419 25.21 -10.28 11.07
C SER A 419 25.96 -9.36 10.11
N GLU A 420 25.84 -8.04 10.28
CA GLU A 420 26.59 -7.05 9.52
C GLU A 420 28.10 -7.21 9.75
N ALA A 421 28.54 -7.38 11.01
CA ALA A 421 29.96 -7.60 11.32
C ALA A 421 30.50 -8.88 10.65
N TYR A 422 29.75 -9.98 10.71
CA TYR A 422 30.11 -11.23 10.03
C TYR A 422 30.23 -11.05 8.51
N VAL A 423 29.27 -10.35 7.91
CA VAL A 423 29.24 -10.10 6.47
C VAL A 423 30.39 -9.17 6.07
N GLN A 424 30.68 -8.12 6.85
CA GLN A 424 31.79 -7.20 6.60
C GLN A 424 33.16 -7.89 6.70
N ASP A 425 33.32 -8.85 7.62
CA ASP A 425 34.53 -9.65 7.75
C ASP A 425 34.70 -10.66 6.60
N TYR A 426 33.59 -11.18 6.06
CA TYR A 426 33.61 -12.12 4.93
C TYR A 426 33.81 -11.44 3.56
N PHE A 427 33.33 -10.21 3.38
CA PHE A 427 33.47 -9.47 2.12
C PHE A 427 34.91 -9.32 1.57
N PRO A 428 35.96 -9.00 2.35
CA PRO A 428 37.33 -8.93 1.81
C PRO A 428 37.81 -10.27 1.24
N VAL A 429 37.37 -11.40 1.81
CA VAL A 429 37.66 -12.73 1.27
C VAL A 429 37.00 -12.89 -0.10
N VAL A 430 35.74 -12.49 -0.25
CA VAL A 430 35.03 -12.52 -1.53
C VAL A 430 35.71 -11.62 -2.57
N GLU A 431 36.15 -10.41 -2.19
CA GLU A 431 36.89 -9.50 -3.07
C GLU A 431 38.24 -10.10 -3.51
N GLN A 432 38.93 -10.81 -2.62
CA GLN A 432 40.18 -11.48 -2.95
C GLN A 432 39.95 -12.65 -3.93
N TYR A 433 38.94 -13.48 -3.71
CA TYR A 433 38.55 -14.54 -4.65
C TYR A 433 38.08 -13.97 -5.99
N ASP A 434 37.33 -12.86 -5.99
CA ASP A 434 36.92 -12.17 -7.22
C ASP A 434 38.13 -11.66 -8.00
N PHE A 435 39.15 -11.12 -7.33
CA PHE A 435 40.39 -10.70 -7.97
C PHE A 435 41.12 -11.88 -8.64
N TYR A 436 41.27 -13.03 -7.96
CA TYR A 436 41.87 -14.22 -8.56
C TYR A 436 41.06 -14.76 -9.74
N ARG A 437 39.73 -14.80 -9.61
CA ARG A 437 38.80 -15.20 -10.67
C ARG A 437 38.94 -14.28 -11.89
N TRP A 438 38.94 -12.96 -11.66
CA TRP A 438 39.06 -11.94 -12.70
C TRP A 438 40.40 -12.05 -13.44
N LEU A 439 41.50 -12.19 -12.69
CA LEU A 439 42.84 -12.36 -13.25
C LEU A 439 42.97 -13.68 -14.04
N GLY A 440 42.43 -14.78 -13.51
CA GLY A 440 42.42 -16.06 -14.21
C GLY A 440 41.67 -16.00 -15.54
N CYS A 441 40.48 -15.39 -15.56
CA CYS A 441 39.72 -15.21 -16.79
C CYS A 441 40.44 -14.27 -17.79
N LEU A 442 41.08 -13.21 -17.29
CA LEU A 442 41.89 -12.31 -18.13
C LEU A 442 43.04 -13.06 -18.80
N ILE A 443 43.77 -13.91 -18.06
CA ILE A 443 44.87 -14.72 -18.61
C ILE A 443 44.34 -15.67 -19.70
N LEU A 444 43.21 -16.35 -19.46
CA LEU A 444 42.60 -17.24 -20.45
C LEU A 444 42.18 -16.48 -21.71
N CYS A 445 41.57 -15.30 -21.57
CA CYS A 445 41.23 -14.44 -22.70
C CYS A 445 42.49 -14.02 -23.49
N CYS A 446 43.57 -13.61 -22.81
CA CYS A 446 44.85 -13.28 -23.43
C CYS A 446 45.45 -14.46 -24.20
N MET A 447 45.36 -15.69 -23.67
CA MET A 447 45.81 -16.90 -24.36
C MET A 447 45.04 -17.15 -25.67
N VAL A 448 43.72 -16.98 -25.65
CA VAL A 448 42.88 -17.11 -26.86
C VAL A 448 43.22 -16.01 -27.88
N VAL A 449 43.42 -14.77 -27.43
CA VAL A 449 43.85 -13.66 -28.29
C VAL A 449 45.22 -13.94 -28.91
N LEU A 450 46.16 -14.50 -28.16
CA LEU A 450 47.48 -14.85 -28.70
C LEU A 450 47.37 -15.87 -29.84
N ILE A 451 46.55 -16.90 -29.68
CA ILE A 451 46.27 -17.89 -30.75
C ILE A 451 45.66 -17.20 -31.98
N LEU A 452 44.71 -16.28 -31.78
CA LEU A 452 44.10 -15.49 -32.85
C LEU A 452 45.11 -14.62 -33.59
N VAL A 453 46.02 -13.97 -32.87
CA VAL A 453 47.08 -13.14 -33.46
C VAL A 453 47.99 -14.00 -34.35
N PHE A 454 48.37 -15.20 -33.91
CA PHE A 454 49.15 -16.12 -34.74
C PHE A 454 48.40 -16.59 -35.98
N TYR A 455 47.09 -16.88 -35.88
CA TYR A 455 46.29 -17.23 -37.06
C TYR A 455 46.11 -16.06 -38.02
N TYR A 456 45.90 -14.84 -37.51
CA TYR A 456 45.74 -13.65 -38.35
C TYR A 456 47.03 -13.25 -39.04
N LEU A 457 48.15 -13.16 -38.31
CA LEU A 457 49.48 -12.91 -38.90
C LEU A 457 49.88 -14.03 -39.86
N GLY A 458 49.59 -15.28 -39.52
CA GLY A 458 49.84 -16.43 -40.39
C GLY A 458 49.06 -16.37 -41.70
N LEU A 459 47.78 -15.98 -41.65
CA LEU A 459 46.95 -15.78 -42.83
C LEU A 459 47.39 -14.56 -43.65
N LEU A 460 47.66 -13.41 -43.02
CA LEU A 460 48.11 -12.20 -43.71
C LEU A 460 49.46 -12.38 -44.39
N CYS A 461 50.47 -12.92 -43.68
CA CYS A 461 51.77 -13.22 -44.28
C CYS A 461 51.66 -14.33 -45.34
N GLY A 462 50.73 -15.27 -45.15
CA GLY A 462 50.44 -16.35 -46.10
C GLY A 462 49.77 -15.88 -47.40
N THR A 463 48.90 -14.86 -47.35
CA THR A 463 48.23 -14.28 -48.52
C THR A 463 49.07 -13.21 -49.20
N CYS A 464 49.69 -12.29 -48.45
CA CYS A 464 50.56 -11.23 -48.99
C CYS A 464 51.90 -11.77 -49.50
N GLY A 465 52.42 -12.86 -48.92
CA GLY A 465 53.65 -13.52 -49.35
C GLY A 465 53.43 -14.62 -50.41
N PHE A 466 52.25 -14.68 -51.03
CA PHE A 466 51.94 -15.69 -52.03
C PHE A 466 52.52 -15.30 -53.41
N ASP A 467 53.53 -16.03 -53.86
CA ASP A 467 54.08 -15.90 -55.20
C ASP A 467 53.67 -17.13 -56.04
N LYS A 468 53.04 -16.88 -57.19
CA LYS A 468 52.53 -17.90 -58.13
C LYS A 468 53.67 -18.59 -58.92
N HIS A 469 54.84 -17.97 -59.00
CA HIS A 469 55.98 -18.45 -59.80
C HIS A 469 57.10 -19.10 -58.99
N ALA A 470 57.02 -19.05 -57.65
CA ALA A 470 58.01 -19.66 -56.77
C ALA A 470 57.65 -21.11 -56.40
N SER A 471 58.63 -22.02 -56.52
CA SER A 471 58.49 -23.39 -56.03
C SER A 471 58.39 -23.43 -54.49
N PRO A 472 57.77 -24.46 -53.87
CA PRO A 472 57.64 -24.57 -52.41
C PRO A 472 58.99 -24.51 -51.65
N THR A 473 60.08 -24.89 -52.31
CA THR A 473 61.46 -24.86 -51.80
C THR A 473 62.17 -23.51 -51.95
N THR A 474 61.61 -22.56 -52.70
CA THR A 474 62.16 -21.21 -52.94
C THR A 474 61.16 -20.12 -52.55
N ARG A 475 60.43 -20.32 -51.45
CA ARG A 475 59.45 -19.34 -50.95
C ARG A 475 60.12 -18.07 -50.45
N GLY A 476 59.48 -16.92 -50.70
CA GLY A 476 59.88 -15.65 -50.08
C GLY A 476 59.81 -15.71 -48.55
N CYS A 477 60.67 -14.94 -47.88
CA CYS A 477 60.79 -14.88 -46.41
C CYS A 477 59.42 -14.66 -45.72
N ILE A 478 58.56 -13.81 -46.28
CA ILE A 478 57.22 -13.50 -45.77
C ILE A 478 56.30 -14.73 -45.78
N SER A 479 56.35 -15.55 -46.84
CA SER A 479 55.52 -16.76 -46.98
C SER A 479 55.92 -17.85 -45.98
N ASN A 480 57.24 -18.00 -45.75
CA ASN A 480 57.77 -18.96 -44.77
C ASN A 480 57.37 -18.57 -43.34
N THR A 481 57.48 -17.28 -43.02
CA THR A 481 57.04 -16.72 -41.74
C THR A 481 55.53 -16.94 -41.50
N GLY A 482 54.69 -16.81 -42.53
CA GLY A 482 53.25 -17.12 -42.42
C GLY A 482 52.96 -18.58 -42.07
N GLY A 483 53.69 -19.53 -42.67
CA GLY A 483 53.59 -20.95 -42.34
C GLY A 483 54.01 -21.27 -40.91
N ASN A 484 55.09 -20.63 -40.43
CA ASN A 484 55.56 -20.77 -39.06
C ASN A 484 54.55 -20.22 -38.04
N PHE A 485 53.93 -19.07 -38.31
CA PHE A 485 52.88 -18.53 -37.44
C PHE A 485 51.63 -19.41 -37.38
N LEU A 486 51.19 -19.97 -38.51
CA LEU A 486 50.06 -20.93 -38.52
C LEU A 486 50.39 -22.20 -37.72
N MET A 487 51.60 -22.74 -37.87
CA MET A 487 52.05 -23.90 -37.10
C MET A 487 52.20 -23.60 -35.61
N ALA A 488 52.71 -22.42 -35.25
CA ALA A 488 52.76 -21.97 -33.86
C ALA A 488 51.35 -21.86 -33.26
N GLY A 489 50.39 -21.27 -33.99
CA GLY A 489 48.99 -21.19 -33.56
C GLY A 489 48.35 -22.57 -33.34
N VAL A 490 48.60 -23.54 -34.22
CA VAL A 490 48.15 -24.93 -34.04
C VAL A 490 48.80 -25.58 -32.81
N GLY A 491 50.10 -25.36 -32.59
CA GLY A 491 50.81 -25.86 -31.41
C GLY A 491 50.21 -25.33 -30.10
N PHE A 492 50.01 -24.01 -30.00
CA PHE A 492 49.38 -23.41 -28.83
C PHE A 492 47.93 -23.87 -28.62
N SER A 493 47.18 -24.07 -29.71
CA SER A 493 45.83 -24.63 -29.63
C SER A 493 45.83 -26.03 -29.02
N PHE A 494 46.70 -26.95 -29.44
CA PHE A 494 46.77 -28.28 -28.83
C PHE A 494 47.19 -28.25 -27.36
N ILE A 495 48.10 -27.35 -26.99
CA ILE A 495 48.58 -27.21 -25.61
C ILE A 495 47.50 -26.66 -24.68
N PHE A 496 46.73 -25.66 -25.11
CA PHE A 496 45.80 -24.93 -24.23
C PHE A 496 44.32 -25.33 -24.38
N SER A 497 43.91 -26.00 -25.47
CA SER A 497 42.49 -26.31 -25.71
C SER A 497 41.87 -27.22 -24.65
N TRP A 498 42.62 -28.19 -24.11
CA TRP A 498 42.10 -29.06 -23.05
C TRP A 498 41.90 -28.28 -21.73
N VAL A 499 42.79 -27.33 -21.43
CA VAL A 499 42.66 -26.42 -20.27
C VAL A 499 41.44 -25.53 -20.42
N LEU A 500 41.27 -24.89 -21.59
CA LEU A 500 40.13 -24.04 -21.89
C LEU A 500 38.81 -24.83 -21.80
N MET A 501 38.75 -26.03 -22.39
CA MET A 501 37.56 -26.87 -22.31
C MET A 501 37.25 -27.31 -20.88
N THR A 502 38.28 -27.60 -20.07
CA THR A 502 38.10 -27.94 -18.65
C THR A 502 37.43 -26.79 -17.90
N VAL A 503 37.92 -25.56 -18.09
CA VAL A 503 37.32 -24.37 -17.45
C VAL A 503 35.87 -24.18 -17.92
N VAL A 504 35.60 -24.31 -19.22
CA VAL A 504 34.25 -24.16 -19.78
C VAL A 504 33.28 -25.21 -19.23
N VAL A 505 33.68 -26.49 -19.15
CA VAL A 505 32.83 -27.55 -18.60
C VAL A 505 32.53 -27.29 -17.14
N LEU A 506 33.53 -26.92 -16.34
CA LEU A 506 33.34 -26.64 -14.92
C LEU A 506 32.41 -25.44 -14.69
N THR A 507 32.63 -24.33 -15.39
CA THR A 507 31.79 -23.14 -15.23
C THR A 507 30.39 -23.33 -15.80
N PHE A 508 30.24 -24.11 -16.87
CA PHE A 508 28.93 -24.40 -17.46
C PHE A 508 28.09 -25.30 -16.56
N VAL A 509 28.67 -26.40 -16.05
CA VAL A 509 27.96 -27.31 -15.13
C VAL A 509 27.62 -26.60 -13.84
N THR A 510 28.56 -25.87 -13.24
CA THR A 510 28.28 -25.15 -11.98
C THR A 510 27.31 -23.99 -12.17
N GLY A 511 27.58 -23.10 -13.14
CA GLY A 511 26.75 -21.91 -13.40
C GLY A 511 25.35 -22.25 -13.92
N GLY A 512 25.23 -23.25 -14.81
CA GLY A 512 23.94 -23.68 -15.33
C GLY A 512 23.04 -24.31 -14.26
N ASN A 513 23.62 -25.09 -13.35
CA ASN A 513 22.88 -25.63 -12.21
C ASN A 513 22.48 -24.53 -11.22
N VAL A 514 23.36 -23.57 -10.92
CA VAL A 514 23.01 -22.43 -10.06
C VAL A 514 21.84 -21.64 -10.66
N GLU A 515 21.87 -21.38 -11.96
CA GLU A 515 20.79 -20.67 -12.64
C GLU A 515 19.45 -21.43 -12.56
N LYS A 516 19.46 -22.73 -12.88
CA LYS A 516 18.24 -23.56 -12.93
C LYS A 516 17.70 -24.01 -11.58
N LEU A 517 18.55 -24.25 -10.60
CA LEU A 517 18.16 -24.78 -9.28
C LEU A 517 18.02 -23.68 -8.22
N VAL A 518 18.65 -22.51 -8.41
CA VAL A 518 18.67 -21.44 -7.41
C VAL A 518 18.05 -20.15 -7.94
N CYS A 519 18.57 -19.58 -9.04
CA CYS A 519 18.13 -18.25 -9.52
C CYS A 519 16.67 -18.24 -9.99
N GLU A 520 16.31 -19.12 -10.93
CA GLU A 520 14.95 -19.18 -11.52
C GLU A 520 13.88 -19.56 -10.46
N PRO A 521 14.09 -20.57 -9.59
CA PRO A 521 13.13 -20.90 -8.53
C PRO A 521 13.00 -19.82 -7.43
N PHE A 522 14.03 -18.99 -7.27
CA PHE A 522 13.98 -17.85 -6.35
C PHE A 522 13.08 -16.75 -6.90
N GLU A 523 13.17 -16.43 -8.20
CA GLU A 523 12.30 -15.47 -8.87
C GLU A 523 10.84 -15.94 -8.89
N ASP A 524 10.60 -17.22 -9.21
CA ASP A 524 9.25 -17.83 -9.29
C ASP A 524 8.63 -18.16 -7.92
N LYS A 525 9.33 -17.85 -6.81
CA LYS A 525 8.93 -18.18 -5.42
C LYS A 525 8.83 -19.68 -5.11
N ASN A 526 9.16 -20.55 -6.07
CA ASN A 526 9.11 -22.00 -5.91
C ASN A 526 10.11 -22.51 -4.86
N LEU A 527 11.22 -21.78 -4.64
CA LEU A 527 12.16 -22.06 -3.56
C LEU A 527 11.51 -21.83 -2.19
N PHE A 528 10.73 -20.75 -2.01
CA PHE A 528 10.04 -20.46 -0.76
C PHE A 528 9.02 -21.55 -0.41
N LYS A 529 8.30 -22.10 -1.40
CA LYS A 529 7.40 -23.25 -1.21
C LYS A 529 8.10 -24.50 -0.67
N ILE A 530 9.38 -24.69 -1.01
CA ILE A 530 10.18 -25.78 -0.43
C ILE A 530 10.49 -25.48 1.04
N LEU A 531 10.98 -24.27 1.34
CA LEU A 531 11.27 -23.85 2.72
C LEU A 531 10.02 -23.89 3.62
N ASP A 532 8.85 -23.63 3.05
CA ASP A 532 7.54 -23.69 3.70
C ASP A 532 6.98 -25.12 3.84
N THR A 533 7.75 -26.14 3.45
CA THR A 533 7.37 -27.54 3.66
C THR A 533 7.31 -27.86 5.15
N PRO A 534 6.20 -28.45 5.64
CA PRO A 534 6.04 -28.70 7.05
C PRO A 534 7.10 -29.65 7.60
N TYR A 535 7.69 -29.31 8.75
CA TYR A 535 8.71 -30.09 9.45
C TYR A 535 10.03 -30.32 8.68
N LEU A 536 10.28 -29.55 7.61
CA LEU A 536 11.48 -29.74 6.78
C LEU A 536 12.76 -29.28 7.48
N LEU A 537 12.78 -28.03 7.96
CA LEU A 537 13.95 -27.40 8.58
C LEU A 537 14.12 -27.78 10.05
N ASN A 538 13.04 -28.21 10.72
CA ASN A 538 13.07 -28.62 12.12
C ASN A 538 11.96 -29.64 12.39
N GLN A 539 12.30 -30.77 13.02
CA GLN A 539 11.34 -31.82 13.39
C GLN A 539 10.27 -31.34 14.39
N HIS A 540 10.57 -30.32 15.19
CA HIS A 540 9.64 -29.84 16.21
C HIS A 540 8.61 -28.85 15.65
N TRP A 541 8.93 -28.13 14.57
CA TRP A 541 8.18 -26.95 14.15
C TRP A 541 7.57 -27.16 12.77
N LYS A 542 6.25 -27.03 12.68
CA LYS A 542 5.52 -27.18 11.41
C LYS A 542 6.04 -26.17 10.39
N ASN A 543 6.05 -24.88 10.71
CA ASN A 543 6.69 -23.85 9.88
C ASN A 543 7.87 -23.24 10.62
N TYR A 544 9.02 -23.16 9.96
CA TYR A 544 10.27 -22.70 10.57
C TYR A 544 10.17 -21.23 11.06
N LEU A 545 9.60 -20.36 10.22
CA LEU A 545 9.44 -18.94 10.53
C LEU A 545 8.52 -18.71 11.74
N ALA A 546 7.40 -19.44 11.80
CA ALA A 546 6.47 -19.38 12.93
C ALA A 546 7.12 -19.82 14.24
N GLY A 547 7.91 -20.89 14.20
CA GLY A 547 8.57 -21.36 15.39
C GLY A 547 9.66 -20.38 15.88
N ILE A 548 10.43 -19.74 14.99
CA ILE A 548 11.46 -18.77 15.42
C ILE A 548 10.80 -17.58 16.12
N LEU A 549 9.73 -17.06 15.52
CA LEU A 549 9.09 -15.83 15.96
C LEU A 549 8.20 -16.05 17.19
N PHE A 550 7.38 -17.09 17.17
CA PHE A 550 6.34 -17.33 18.18
C PHE A 550 6.66 -18.44 19.17
N LYS A 551 7.70 -19.26 18.91
CA LYS A 551 7.95 -20.53 19.62
C LYS A 551 6.73 -21.46 19.66
N ASN A 552 5.78 -21.27 18.72
CA ASN A 552 4.52 -21.99 18.65
C ASN A 552 4.39 -22.65 17.27
N PRO A 553 4.29 -23.99 17.19
CA PRO A 553 4.25 -24.72 15.93
C PRO A 553 2.89 -24.63 15.20
N ASN A 554 1.84 -24.14 15.84
CA ASN A 554 0.47 -24.16 15.28
C ASN A 554 0.14 -22.97 14.38
N ILE A 555 1.00 -21.96 14.31
CA ILE A 555 0.78 -20.77 13.49
C ILE A 555 1.27 -21.04 12.06
N ASN A 556 0.39 -20.82 11.09
CA ASN A 556 0.71 -20.94 9.67
C ASN A 556 1.35 -19.65 9.16
N LEU A 557 2.65 -19.47 9.42
CA LEU A 557 3.45 -18.37 8.86
C LEU A 557 4.47 -18.93 7.86
N THR A 558 4.31 -18.53 6.60
CA THR A 558 5.09 -19.02 5.44
C THR A 558 5.95 -17.90 4.85
N PHE A 559 7.16 -18.21 4.42
CA PHE A 559 8.08 -17.29 3.73
C PHE A 559 7.47 -16.70 2.47
N GLU A 560 6.76 -17.51 1.67
CA GLU A 560 6.11 -17.05 0.44
C GLU A 560 5.12 -15.90 0.73
N LYS A 561 4.29 -16.07 1.78
CA LYS A 561 3.29 -15.08 2.17
C LYS A 561 3.93 -13.81 2.71
N VAL A 562 4.91 -13.92 3.61
CA VAL A 562 5.64 -12.74 4.15
C VAL A 562 6.32 -11.96 3.03
N TYR A 563 6.97 -12.66 2.09
CA TYR A 563 7.61 -12.02 0.94
C TYR A 563 6.59 -11.33 0.03
N SER A 564 5.45 -11.97 -0.26
CA SER A 564 4.40 -11.38 -1.09
C SER A 564 3.73 -10.17 -0.41
N ASP A 565 3.47 -10.25 0.89
CA ASP A 565 2.86 -9.17 1.66
C ASP A 565 3.81 -7.96 1.76
N CYS A 566 5.12 -8.18 1.93
CA CYS A 566 6.13 -7.12 1.85
C CYS A 566 6.20 -6.50 0.45
N LYS A 567 6.09 -7.29 -0.62
CA LYS A 567 6.04 -6.78 -2.01
C LYS A 567 4.79 -5.92 -2.27
N GLU A 568 3.68 -6.23 -1.62
CA GLU A 568 2.43 -5.46 -1.66
C GLU A 568 2.42 -4.27 -0.67
N ASN A 569 3.56 -3.94 -0.06
CA ASN A 569 3.72 -2.85 0.91
C ASN A 569 2.77 -2.97 2.12
N LYS A 570 2.46 -4.20 2.55
CA LYS A 570 1.68 -4.44 3.77
C LYS A 570 2.55 -4.26 5.01
N GLY A 571 1.95 -3.73 6.07
CA GLY A 571 2.63 -3.50 7.34
C GLY A 571 3.09 -4.79 8.02
N ILE A 572 4.24 -4.74 8.70
CA ILE A 572 4.87 -5.89 9.36
C ILE A 572 3.94 -6.59 10.35
N TYR A 573 3.08 -5.83 11.04
CA TYR A 573 2.11 -6.40 11.99
C TYR A 573 1.20 -7.44 11.34
N THR A 574 0.65 -7.12 10.17
CA THR A 574 -0.21 -8.03 9.40
C THR A 574 0.61 -9.13 8.73
N SER A 575 1.74 -8.79 8.10
CA SER A 575 2.55 -9.75 7.33
C SER A 575 3.13 -10.86 8.21
N LEU A 576 3.60 -10.52 9.42
CA LEU A 576 4.15 -11.49 10.37
C LEU A 576 3.09 -12.13 11.28
N HIS A 577 1.82 -11.72 11.20
CA HIS A 577 0.76 -12.15 12.13
C HIS A 577 1.11 -11.86 13.61
N LEU A 578 1.59 -10.64 13.90
CA LEU A 578 2.01 -10.25 15.25
C LEU A 578 0.84 -10.21 16.26
N GLU A 579 -0.40 -10.33 15.80
CA GLU A 579 -1.60 -10.53 16.63
C GLU A 579 -1.48 -11.72 17.60
N HIS A 580 -0.67 -12.74 17.26
CA HIS A 580 -0.39 -13.87 18.15
C HIS A 580 0.62 -13.57 19.26
N LEU A 581 1.39 -12.47 19.16
CA LEU A 581 2.25 -11.97 20.24
C LEU A 581 1.58 -10.83 21.00
N PHE A 582 0.91 -9.93 20.28
CA PHE A 582 0.30 -8.73 20.83
C PHE A 582 -1.08 -8.53 20.20
N ASN A 583 -2.13 -8.97 20.87
CA ASN A 583 -3.49 -8.79 20.39
C ASN A 583 -3.98 -7.38 20.75
N ILE A 584 -3.91 -6.45 19.79
CA ILE A 584 -4.39 -5.07 19.96
C ILE A 584 -5.89 -5.04 20.30
N ASN A 585 -6.69 -5.98 19.80
CA ASN A 585 -8.15 -6.00 20.02
C ASN A 585 -8.52 -6.37 21.45
N GLU A 586 -7.79 -7.29 22.09
CA GLU A 586 -8.02 -7.60 23.52
C GLU A 586 -7.75 -6.39 24.41
N ILE A 587 -6.80 -5.54 24.00
CA ILE A 587 -6.36 -4.39 24.78
C ILE A 587 -7.29 -3.18 24.59
N LEU A 588 -7.77 -2.99 23.36
CA LEU A 588 -8.76 -1.96 23.04
C LEU A 588 -10.18 -2.37 23.43
N ASN A 589 -10.38 -3.60 23.93
CA ASN A 589 -11.69 -4.04 24.37
C ASN A 589 -12.07 -3.33 25.67
N THR A 590 -12.84 -2.26 25.54
CA THR A 590 -13.42 -1.50 26.66
C THR A 590 -14.78 -2.04 27.10
N SER A 591 -15.21 -3.21 26.58
CA SER A 591 -16.41 -3.88 27.09
C SER A 591 -16.13 -4.46 28.48
N MET A 592 -16.38 -3.65 29.51
CA MET A 592 -16.76 -4.17 30.83
C MET A 592 -18.24 -4.49 30.86
#